data_AF-A0AAD7RN78-F1
#
_entry.id   AF-A0AAD7RN78-F1
#
_cell.length_a   1.000
_cell.length_b   1.000
_cell.length_c   1.000
_cell.angle_alpha   90.00
_cell.angle_beta   90.00
_cell.angle_gamma   90.00
#
_symmetry.space_group_name_H-M   'P 1'
#
loop_
_entity.id
_entity.type
_entity.pdbx_description
1 polymer ?
#
loop_
_entity_poly.entity_id
_entity_poly.type
_entity_poly.pdbx_seq_one_letter_code
_entity_poly.pdbx_strand_id
1 'polypeptide(L)'
;MYHQEVRWLSRGNLAHFPNLKEVDRTQSTAAEKGTEYAQIITDRQEEFRRRFKDFHSSEDAITLFAQPFSVRADTVPEELQMQLIKFQCDSWLKQKFDKVPLNEFYKFVIGEISGDQNTCSEDALALRKHIHLWADI
;
A
#
# COMPACT_ATOMS: atom_id res chain seq x y z
N MET A 1 8.54 -8.24 -9.44
CA MET A 1 8.89 -9.68 -9.44
C MET A 1 8.10 -10.46 -10.50
N TYR A 2 6.78 -10.31 -10.59
CA TYR A 2 5.90 -11.11 -11.48
C TYR A 2 6.14 -11.01 -12.99
N HIS A 3 6.63 -9.87 -13.53
CA HIS A 3 6.85 -9.73 -14.98
C HIS A 3 7.95 -10.66 -15.54
N GLN A 4 8.94 -11.03 -14.72
CA GLN A 4 10.04 -11.89 -15.16
C GLN A 4 9.59 -13.35 -15.29
N GLU A 5 8.70 -13.79 -14.40
CA GLU A 5 8.17 -15.16 -14.39
C GLU A 5 7.26 -15.42 -15.58
N VAL A 6 6.39 -14.47 -15.94
CA VAL A 6 5.56 -14.55 -17.15
C VAL A 6 6.44 -14.68 -18.40
N ARG A 7 7.53 -13.90 -18.48
CA ARG A 7 8.49 -13.96 -19.60
C ARG A 7 9.21 -15.30 -19.67
N TRP A 8 9.59 -15.88 -18.53
CA TRP A 8 10.20 -17.21 -18.50
C TRP A 8 9.23 -18.28 -18.98
N LEU A 9 7.96 -18.19 -18.55
CA LEU A 9 6.91 -19.11 -18.95
C LEU A 9 6.64 -19.07 -20.47
N SER A 10 6.58 -17.88 -21.08
CA SER A 10 6.43 -17.74 -22.55
C SER A 10 7.61 -18.30 -23.34
N ARG A 11 8.77 -18.51 -22.70
CA ARG A 11 9.97 -19.11 -23.31
C ARG A 11 10.10 -20.60 -23.02
N GLY A 12 9.08 -21.20 -22.41
CA GLY A 12 9.11 -22.60 -21.96
C GLY A 12 10.07 -22.85 -20.79
N ASN A 13 10.57 -21.81 -20.13
CA ASN A 13 11.46 -21.97 -18.98
C ASN A 13 10.65 -22.17 -17.70
N LEU A 14 10.63 -23.42 -17.22
CA LEU A 14 9.88 -23.84 -16.05
C LEU A 14 10.70 -23.85 -14.74
N ALA A 15 11.86 -23.20 -14.68
CA ALA A 15 12.72 -23.21 -13.50
C ALA A 15 12.04 -22.73 -12.21
N HIS A 16 11.03 -21.85 -12.33
CA HIS A 16 10.28 -21.27 -11.22
C HIS A 16 8.86 -21.84 -11.09
N PHE A 17 8.49 -22.83 -11.92
CA PHE A 17 7.17 -23.46 -11.95
C PHE A 17 7.28 -24.97 -11.67
N PRO A 18 7.59 -25.39 -10.43
CA PRO A 18 7.93 -26.78 -10.10
C PRO A 18 6.80 -27.76 -10.47
N ASN A 19 5.55 -27.41 -10.18
CA ASN A 19 4.38 -28.23 -10.53
C ASN A 19 4.22 -28.38 -12.05
N LEU A 20 4.48 -27.31 -12.81
CA LEU A 20 4.38 -27.35 -14.27
C LEU A 20 5.52 -28.15 -14.89
N LYS A 21 6.72 -28.09 -14.29
CA LYS A 21 7.89 -28.87 -14.69
C LYS A 21 7.67 -30.37 -14.48
N GLU A 22 6.94 -30.76 -13.45
CA GLU A 22 6.58 -32.15 -13.20
C GLU A 22 5.61 -32.68 -14.25
N VAL A 23 4.56 -31.92 -14.59
CA VAL A 23 3.60 -32.28 -15.65
C VAL A 23 4.29 -32.36 -17.01
N ASP A 24 5.18 -31.41 -17.32
CA ASP A 24 5.89 -31.36 -18.59
C ASP A 24 6.79 -32.58 -18.84
N ARG A 25 7.42 -33.13 -17.79
CA ARG A 25 8.22 -34.37 -17.91
C ARG A 25 7.43 -35.56 -18.45
N THR A 26 6.10 -35.55 -18.29
CA THR A 26 5.23 -36.66 -18.70
C THR A 26 4.48 -36.41 -20.00
N GLN A 27 4.26 -35.14 -20.35
CA GLN A 27 3.39 -34.75 -21.48
C GLN A 27 4.08 -33.86 -22.51
N SER A 28 5.28 -33.32 -22.23
CA SER A 28 6.07 -32.45 -23.10
C SER A 28 5.25 -31.29 -23.70
N THR A 29 4.51 -30.56 -22.86
CA THR A 29 3.56 -29.51 -23.24
C THR A 29 4.03 -28.08 -22.92
N ALA A 30 5.20 -27.90 -22.30
CA ALA A 30 5.66 -26.59 -21.82
C ALA A 30 5.86 -25.55 -22.93
N ALA A 31 6.37 -25.98 -24.09
CA ALA A 31 6.55 -25.09 -25.24
C ALA A 31 5.21 -24.70 -25.87
N GLU A 32 4.25 -25.62 -25.89
CA GLU A 32 2.93 -25.42 -26.51
C GLU A 32 2.00 -24.58 -25.60
N LYS A 33 1.93 -24.91 -24.31
CA LYS A 33 1.02 -24.28 -23.34
C LYS A 33 1.63 -23.12 -22.56
N GLY A 34 2.96 -23.00 -22.52
CA GLY A 34 3.65 -21.93 -21.79
C GLY A 34 3.22 -20.54 -22.25
N THR A 35 3.05 -20.36 -23.56
CA THR A 35 2.56 -19.10 -24.14
C THR A 35 1.10 -18.81 -23.75
N GLU A 36 0.24 -19.84 -23.76
CA GLU A 36 -1.16 -19.72 -23.34
C GLU A 36 -1.28 -19.33 -21.87
N TYR A 37 -0.54 -20.00 -20.98
CA TYR A 37 -0.54 -19.68 -19.56
C TYR A 37 0.01 -18.27 -19.28
N ALA A 38 1.08 -17.87 -20.00
CA ALA A 38 1.60 -16.51 -19.89
C ALA A 38 0.56 -15.47 -20.32
N GLN A 39 -0.21 -15.75 -21.38
CA GLN A 39 -1.29 -14.88 -21.81
C GLN A 39 -2.39 -14.79 -20.75
N ILE A 40 -2.86 -15.92 -20.21
CA ILE A 40 -3.89 -15.94 -19.15
C ILE A 40 -3.43 -15.14 -17.94
N ILE A 41 -2.18 -15.32 -17.49
CA ILE A 41 -1.65 -14.56 -16.35
C ILE A 41 -1.61 -13.06 -16.66
N THR A 42 -1.20 -12.68 -17.87
CA THR A 42 -1.16 -11.28 -18.32
C THR A 42 -2.56 -10.68 -18.34
N ASP A 43 -3.55 -11.37 -18.93
CA ASP A 43 -4.94 -10.92 -19.00
C ASP A 43 -5.53 -10.73 -17.59
N ARG A 44 -5.24 -11.66 -16.67
CA ARG A 44 -5.67 -11.56 -15.26
C ARG A 44 -4.99 -10.40 -14.54
N GLN A 45 -3.71 -10.16 -14.78
CA GLN A 45 -3.00 -9.01 -14.22
C GLN A 45 -3.59 -7.69 -14.73
N GLU A 46 -3.92 -7.60 -16.02
CA GLU A 46 -4.57 -6.42 -16.59
C GLU A 46 -5.99 -6.23 -16.05
N GLU A 47 -6.76 -7.31 -15.93
CA GLU A 47 -8.10 -7.29 -15.33
C GLU A 47 -8.04 -6.79 -13.88
N PHE A 48 -7.08 -7.28 -13.09
CA PHE A 48 -6.83 -6.82 -11.73
C PHE A 48 -6.49 -5.33 -11.72
N ARG A 49 -5.49 -4.90 -12.50
CA ARG A 49 -5.08 -3.50 -12.58
C ARG A 49 -6.24 -2.59 -13.00
N ARG A 50 -7.12 -3.04 -13.90
CA ARG A 50 -8.31 -2.30 -14.34
C ARG A 50 -9.35 -2.18 -13.23
N ARG A 51 -9.62 -3.28 -12.50
CA ARG A 51 -10.59 -3.32 -11.40
C ARG A 51 -10.15 -2.54 -10.17
N PHE A 52 -8.84 -2.39 -9.97
CA PHE A 52 -8.24 -1.69 -8.84
C PHE A 52 -7.50 -0.41 -9.27
N LYS A 53 -7.94 0.21 -10.37
CA LYS A 53 -7.30 1.42 -10.91
C LYS A 53 -7.50 2.63 -10.00
N ASP A 54 -8.67 2.72 -9.42
CA ASP A 54 -9.11 3.61 -8.35
C ASP A 54 -8.30 3.40 -7.05
N PHE A 55 -7.89 2.17 -6.74
CA PHE A 55 -6.99 1.93 -5.62
C PHE A 55 -5.62 2.59 -5.81
N HIS A 56 -5.14 2.69 -7.07
CA HIS A 56 -3.89 3.39 -7.37
C HIS A 56 -4.03 4.91 -7.17
N SER A 57 -5.20 5.51 -7.41
CA SER A 57 -5.41 6.92 -7.07
C SER A 57 -5.39 7.18 -5.57
N SER A 58 -5.60 6.15 -4.75
CA SER A 58 -5.53 6.23 -3.30
C SER A 58 -4.18 5.75 -2.74
N GLU A 59 -3.23 5.32 -3.57
CA GLU A 59 -1.95 4.77 -3.13
C GLU A 59 -1.15 5.78 -2.30
N ASP A 60 -1.12 7.04 -2.72
CA ASP A 60 -0.44 8.12 -2.00
C ASP A 60 -1.10 8.39 -0.64
N ALA A 61 -2.44 8.36 -0.59
CA ALA A 61 -3.21 8.52 0.63
C ALA A 61 -2.97 7.34 1.60
N ILE A 62 -2.99 6.11 1.09
CA ILE A 62 -2.71 4.90 1.87
C ILE A 62 -1.27 4.93 2.38
N THR A 63 -0.32 5.36 1.56
CA THR A 63 1.10 5.46 1.96
C THR A 63 1.29 6.50 3.06
N LEU A 64 0.64 7.67 2.92
CA LEU A 64 0.63 8.71 3.95
C LEU A 64 0.06 8.20 5.27
N PHE A 65 -1.03 7.44 5.22
CA PHE A 65 -1.64 6.85 6.42
C PHE A 65 -0.82 5.70 7.01
N ALA A 66 -0.23 4.86 6.17
CA ALA A 66 0.53 3.70 6.62
C ALA A 66 1.87 4.12 7.21
N GLN A 67 2.51 5.16 6.66
CA GLN A 67 3.89 5.56 6.98
C GLN A 67 4.03 7.09 7.13
N PRO A 68 3.25 7.74 8.02
CA PRO A 68 3.19 9.19 8.12
C PRO A 68 4.53 9.85 8.48
N PHE A 69 5.47 9.13 9.10
CA PHE A 69 6.81 9.65 9.45
C PHE A 69 7.87 9.51 8.35
N SER A 70 7.58 8.75 7.29
CA SER A 70 8.50 8.49 6.17
C SER A 70 8.12 9.24 4.90
N VAL A 71 6.87 9.72 4.81
CA VAL A 71 6.40 10.50 3.67
C VAL A 71 6.98 11.91 3.70
N ARG A 72 7.38 12.39 2.53
CA ARG A 72 7.88 13.74 2.35
C ARG A 72 6.72 14.75 2.37
N ALA A 73 6.84 15.78 3.20
CA ALA A 73 5.78 16.79 3.29
C ALA A 73 5.58 17.58 1.99
N ASP A 74 6.60 17.74 1.15
CA ASP A 74 6.48 18.44 -0.13
C ASP A 74 5.80 17.61 -1.23
N THR A 75 5.57 16.31 -1.00
CA THR A 75 4.90 15.41 -1.96
C THR A 75 3.41 15.23 -1.70
N VAL A 76 2.87 15.81 -0.61
CA VAL A 76 1.43 15.77 -0.31
C VAL A 76 0.75 17.09 -0.74
N PRO A 77 -0.59 17.11 -0.93
CA PRO A 77 -1.32 18.33 -1.25
C PRO A 77 -1.02 19.49 -0.29
N GLU A 78 -0.98 20.72 -0.80
CA GLU A 78 -0.54 21.93 -0.08
C GLU A 78 -1.30 22.11 1.25
N GLU A 79 -2.60 21.85 1.22
CA GLU A 79 -3.51 21.88 2.37
C GLU A 79 -3.14 20.91 3.51
N LEU A 80 -2.36 19.87 3.22
CA LEU A 80 -1.93 18.85 4.19
C LEU A 80 -0.48 19.00 4.65
N GLN A 81 0.36 19.74 3.92
CA GLN A 81 1.80 19.78 4.19
C GLN A 81 2.12 20.27 5.60
N MET A 82 1.48 21.36 6.03
CA MET A 82 1.69 21.93 7.37
C MET A 82 1.20 20.98 8.48
N GLN A 83 0.09 20.30 8.25
CA GLN A 83 -0.47 19.34 9.21
C GLN A 83 0.45 18.14 9.37
N LEU A 84 0.97 17.62 8.25
CA LEU A 84 1.92 16.52 8.24
C LEU A 84 3.25 16.91 8.91
N ILE A 85 3.79 18.10 8.65
CA ILE A 85 5.01 18.58 9.32
C ILE A 85 4.81 18.62 10.83
N LYS A 86 3.71 19.22 11.31
CA LYS A 86 3.41 19.26 12.75
C LYS A 86 3.30 17.86 13.35
N PHE A 87 2.62 16.94 12.65
CA PHE A 87 2.49 15.56 13.05
C PHE A 87 3.85 14.83 13.12
N GLN A 88 4.73 15.03 12.14
CA GLN A 88 6.06 14.42 12.07
C GLN A 88 7.05 14.98 13.09
N CYS A 89 6.90 16.25 13.47
CA CYS A 89 7.73 16.91 14.48
C CYS A 89 7.42 16.45 15.91
N ASP A 90 6.29 15.80 16.15
CA ASP A 90 5.93 15.28 17.45
C ASP A 90 6.74 14.01 17.79
N SER A 91 7.75 14.19 18.65
CA SER A 91 8.63 13.11 19.08
C SER A 91 7.90 12.01 19.87
N TRP A 92 6.81 12.33 20.57
CA TRP A 92 6.02 11.36 21.31
C TRP A 92 5.21 10.50 20.34
N LEU A 93 4.55 11.12 19.37
CA LEU A 93 3.83 10.38 18.31
C LEU A 93 4.78 9.48 17.53
N LYS A 94 5.95 9.98 17.16
CA LYS A 94 6.97 9.18 16.46
C LYS A 94 7.40 7.97 17.30
N GLN A 95 7.73 8.20 18.56
CA GLN A 95 8.14 7.11 19.45
C GLN A 95 7.01 6.09 19.68
N LYS A 96 5.75 6.55 19.74
CA LYS A 96 4.59 5.68 19.90
C LYS A 96 4.36 4.84 18.66
N PHE A 97 4.44 5.44 17.47
CA PHE A 97 4.28 4.76 16.18
C PHE A 97 5.23 3.57 16.04
N ASP A 98 6.49 3.72 16.46
CA ASP A 98 7.49 2.64 16.39
C ASP A 98 7.22 1.49 17.37
N LYS A 99 6.36 1.69 18.38
CA LYS A 99 6.15 0.75 19.49
C LYS A 99 4.85 -0.03 19.43
N VAL A 100 3.86 0.43 18.66
CA VAL A 100 2.51 -0.16 18.66
C VAL A 100 2.03 -0.44 17.24
N PRO A 101 1.14 -1.43 17.05
CA PRO A 101 0.48 -1.67 15.77
C PRO A 101 -0.27 -0.43 15.25
N LEU A 102 -0.35 -0.27 13.93
CA LEU A 102 -0.96 0.89 13.27
C LEU A 102 -2.40 1.18 13.75
N ASN A 103 -3.21 0.13 13.94
CA ASN A 103 -4.58 0.24 14.43
C ASN A 103 -4.66 0.74 15.88
N GLU A 104 -3.70 0.39 16.73
CA GLU A 104 -3.62 0.89 18.10
C GLU A 104 -3.09 2.32 18.13
N PHE A 105 -2.07 2.62 17.31
CA PHE A 105 -1.54 3.97 17.15
C PHE A 105 -2.64 4.98 16.82
N TYR A 106 -3.46 4.70 15.81
CA TYR A 106 -4.54 5.61 15.43
C TYR A 106 -5.67 5.70 16.45
N LYS A 107 -5.92 4.65 17.25
CA LYS A 107 -6.84 4.75 18.39
C LYS A 107 -6.32 5.74 19.44
N PHE A 108 -5.00 5.80 19.67
CA PHE A 108 -4.42 6.82 20.55
C PHE A 108 -4.51 8.21 19.91
N VAL A 109 -4.10 8.37 18.65
CA VAL A 109 -4.19 9.67 17.95
C VAL A 109 -5.62 10.22 17.97
N ILE A 110 -6.63 9.37 17.78
CA ILE A 110 -8.05 9.76 17.82
C ILE A 110 -8.57 9.90 19.26
N GLY A 111 -8.08 9.10 20.20
CA GLY A 111 -8.47 9.13 21.61
C GLY A 111 -7.91 10.33 22.39
N GLU A 112 -6.70 10.79 22.09
CA GLU A 112 -6.11 12.02 22.62
C GLU A 112 -6.89 13.26 22.13
N ILE A 113 -7.60 13.16 21.00
CA ILE A 113 -8.49 14.23 20.49
C ILE A 113 -9.79 14.32 21.31
N SER A 114 -10.12 13.31 22.14
CA SER A 114 -11.37 13.23 22.92
C SER A 114 -11.19 13.28 24.45
N GLY A 115 -9.96 13.48 24.98
CA GLY A 115 -9.72 13.63 26.42
C GLY A 115 -8.65 14.67 26.79
N ASP A 116 -9.08 15.75 27.46
CA ASP A 116 -8.32 16.79 28.21
C ASP A 116 -7.07 16.25 28.97
N GLN A 117 -5.91 16.90 29.14
CA GLN A 117 -5.34 18.23 28.84
C GLN A 117 -3.81 18.14 28.69
N ASN A 118 -3.27 19.14 27.98
CA ASN A 118 -1.93 19.73 28.06
C ASN A 118 -0.97 19.43 26.87
N THR A 119 -0.83 20.49 26.05
CA THR A 119 0.12 20.76 24.95
C THR A 119 -0.04 19.99 23.64
N CYS A 120 -0.91 20.47 22.74
CA CYS A 120 -0.52 20.93 21.40
C CYS A 120 -1.70 21.66 20.73
N SER A 121 -1.48 22.95 20.41
CA SER A 121 -2.13 23.85 19.44
C SER A 121 -3.47 23.47 18.78
N GLU A 122 -4.33 24.47 18.55
CA GLU A 122 -5.60 24.43 17.77
C GLU A 122 -5.52 23.69 16.41
N ASP A 123 -4.32 23.38 15.94
CA ASP A 123 -3.99 22.62 14.74
C ASP A 123 -4.44 21.14 14.75
N ALA A 124 -4.55 20.49 15.91
CA ALA A 124 -5.02 19.10 16.00
C ALA A 124 -6.50 18.95 15.58
N LEU A 125 -7.29 20.04 15.71
CA LEU A 125 -8.68 20.09 15.27
C LEU A 125 -8.82 20.15 13.74
N ALA A 126 -7.83 20.69 13.04
CA ALA A 126 -7.79 20.73 11.57
C ALA A 126 -7.54 19.34 10.98
N LEU A 127 -6.62 18.57 11.58
CA LEU A 127 -6.40 17.15 11.28
C LEU A 127 -7.65 16.31 11.54
N ARG A 128 -8.38 16.59 12.63
CA ARG A 128 -9.66 15.91 12.95
C ARG A 128 -10.74 16.10 11.88
N LYS A 129 -10.86 17.31 11.30
CA LYS A 129 -11.82 17.55 10.21
C LYS A 129 -11.42 16.83 8.93
N HIS A 130 -10.11 16.71 8.65
CA HIS A 130 -9.64 16.01 7.45
C HIS A 130 -9.69 14.48 7.60
N ILE A 131 -9.40 13.91 8.78
CA ILE A 131 -9.45 12.45 8.99
C ILE A 131 -10.90 11.92 8.88
N HIS A 132 -11.92 12.70 9.26
CA HIS A 132 -13.31 12.31 9.01
C HIS A 132 -13.68 12.27 7.52
N LEU A 133 -13.08 13.11 6.67
CA LEU A 133 -13.22 13.01 5.20
C LEU A 133 -12.60 11.73 4.62
N TRP A 134 -11.71 11.06 5.37
CA TRP A 134 -11.04 9.83 4.95
C TRP A 134 -11.74 8.57 5.48
N ALA A 135 -12.82 8.72 6.26
CA ALA A 135 -13.64 7.62 6.78
C ALA A 135 -14.87 7.31 5.90
N ASP A 136 -15.18 8.17 4.93
CA ASP A 136 -16.31 8.05 4.00
C ASP A 136 -15.87 7.64 2.56
N ILE A 137 -14.64 7.13 2.41
CA ILE A 137 -14.16 6.39 1.22
C ILE A 137 -14.00 4.93 1.61
#